data_AF-A0A2G9T9L5-F1
#
_entry.id   AF-A0A2G9T9L5-F1
#
_cell.length_a   1.000
_cell.length_b   1.000
_cell.length_c   1.000
_cell.angle_alpha   90.00
_cell.angle_beta   90.00
_cell.angle_gamma   90.00
#
_symmetry.space_group_name_H-M   'P 1'
#
loop_
_entity.id
_entity.type
_entity.pdbx_description
1 polymer ?
#
loop_
_entity_poly.entity_id
_entity_poly.type
_entity_poly.pdbx_seq_one_letter_code
_entity_poly.pdbx_strand_id
1 'polypeptide(L)'
;LRAANGEFLLNGHYQVSVFRQQIPIQDVILEYSGSDNVVERINGTGPIRIDIYVHVLSVGNLLPPDISYEYMTAVESPSSRNPSLNNYQWRVGEQWTKCDRVCQGTQTQEILCMDLSTNRPTHDSLCTARRPQTNTRMCNIDCFTK
;
A
#
# COMPACT_ATOMS: atom_id res chain seq x y z
N LEU A 1 -7.43 -15.32 8.62
CA LEU A 1 -6.33 -14.57 9.26
C LEU A 1 -5.28 -15.55 9.74
N ARG A 2 -4.00 -15.28 9.51
CA ARG A 2 -2.90 -16.20 9.88
C ARG A 2 -1.78 -15.45 10.60
N ALA A 3 -1.17 -16.07 11.60
CA ALA A 3 0.04 -15.57 12.24
C ALA A 3 1.29 -15.88 11.39
N ALA A 4 2.41 -15.23 11.70
CA ALA A 4 3.68 -15.43 11.01
C ALA A 4 4.24 -16.86 11.12
N ASN A 5 3.94 -17.56 12.21
CA ASN A 5 4.29 -18.98 12.39
C ASN A 5 3.45 -19.94 11.52
N GLY A 6 2.50 -19.43 10.74
CA GLY A 6 1.61 -20.23 9.89
C GLY A 6 0.31 -20.67 10.57
N GLU A 7 0.11 -20.35 11.85
CA GLU A 7 -1.10 -20.71 12.60
C GLU A 7 -2.31 -19.87 12.15
N PHE A 8 -3.45 -20.52 11.98
CA PHE A 8 -4.71 -19.86 11.65
C PHE A 8 -5.30 -19.19 12.91
N LEU A 9 -5.38 -17.86 12.90
CA LEU A 9 -5.97 -17.06 13.98
C LEU A 9 -7.49 -16.89 13.83
N LEU A 10 -7.97 -16.85 12.59
CA LEU A 10 -9.40 -16.77 12.25
C LEU A 10 -9.60 -17.52 10.94
N ASN A 11 -10.60 -18.40 10.91
CA ASN A 11 -10.92 -19.22 9.73
C ASN A 11 -9.70 -20.04 9.28
N GLY A 12 -9.86 -20.92 8.30
CA GLY A 12 -8.77 -21.78 7.86
C GLY A 12 -9.30 -23.08 7.29
N HIS A 13 -8.42 -23.87 6.67
CA HIS A 13 -8.82 -25.16 6.07
C HIS A 13 -10.04 -25.05 5.14
N TYR A 14 -10.11 -23.98 4.35
CA TYR A 14 -11.23 -23.67 3.45
C TYR A 14 -12.60 -23.47 4.13
N GLN A 15 -12.62 -23.23 5.44
CA GLN A 15 -13.81 -22.93 6.22
C GLN A 15 -13.85 -21.46 6.63
N VAL A 16 -15.06 -20.89 6.64
CA VAL A 16 -15.32 -19.49 7.01
C VAL A 16 -16.41 -19.44 8.08
N SER A 17 -16.16 -18.71 9.16
CA SER A 17 -17.11 -18.53 10.25
C SER A 17 -18.29 -17.68 9.81
N VAL A 18 -19.50 -18.20 10.01
CA VAL A 18 -20.73 -17.51 9.62
C VAL A 18 -21.05 -16.37 10.58
N PHE A 19 -20.75 -16.55 11.87
CA PHE A 19 -21.08 -15.60 12.93
C PHE A 19 -19.88 -14.78 13.36
N ARG A 20 -20.17 -13.66 14.04
CA ARG A 20 -19.18 -12.78 14.67
C ARG A 20 -18.18 -13.56 15.52
N GLN A 21 -16.89 -13.29 15.32
CA GLN A 21 -15.78 -13.89 16.07
C GLN A 21 -14.94 -12.81 16.74
N GLN A 22 -14.53 -13.07 17.99
CA GLN A 22 -13.49 -12.30 18.67
C GLN A 22 -12.18 -13.07 18.62
N ILE A 23 -11.13 -12.42 18.15
CA ILE A 23 -9.84 -13.04 17.82
C ILE A 23 -8.79 -12.37 18.71
N PRO A 24 -8.45 -12.97 19.86
CA PRO A 24 -7.44 -12.44 20.74
C PRO A 24 -6.04 -12.58 20.13
N ILE A 25 -5.29 -11.49 20.09
CA ILE A 25 -3.92 -11.41 19.60
C ILE A 25 -3.10 -10.62 20.63
N GLN A 26 -2.38 -11.33 21.48
CA GLN A 26 -1.67 -10.74 22.63
C GLN A 26 -2.63 -9.90 23.49
N ASP A 27 -2.46 -8.58 23.53
CA ASP A 27 -3.27 -7.63 24.27
C ASP A 27 -4.33 -6.90 23.42
N VAL A 28 -4.43 -7.24 22.13
CA VAL A 28 -5.42 -6.70 21.20
C VAL A 28 -6.48 -7.76 20.91
N ILE A 29 -7.74 -7.33 20.76
CA ILE A 29 -8.82 -8.20 20.26
C ILE A 29 -9.24 -7.66 18.90
N LEU A 30 -9.14 -8.51 17.87
CA LEU A 30 -9.77 -8.25 16.58
C LEU A 30 -11.18 -8.83 16.58
N GLU A 31 -12.06 -8.21 15.82
CA GLU A 31 -13.44 -8.61 15.67
C GLU A 31 -13.76 -8.82 14.20
N TYR A 32 -14.18 -10.03 13.88
CA TYR A 32 -14.70 -10.38 12.57
C TYR A 32 -16.23 -10.43 12.61
N SER A 33 -16.89 -9.81 11.63
CA SER A 33 -18.36 -9.73 11.57
C SER A 33 -19.05 -11.08 11.36
N GLY A 34 -18.40 -12.02 10.67
CA GLY A 34 -19.04 -13.22 10.13
C GLY A 34 -19.42 -13.07 8.66
N SER A 35 -19.48 -14.19 7.95
CA SER A 35 -19.80 -14.23 6.51
C SER A 35 -21.30 -14.13 6.19
N ASP A 36 -22.18 -14.13 7.19
CA ASP A 36 -23.62 -13.83 7.01
C ASP A 36 -23.90 -12.33 6.78
N ASN A 37 -22.89 -11.48 6.97
CA ASN A 37 -23.00 -10.05 6.76
C ASN A 37 -22.76 -9.70 5.29
N VAL A 38 -23.56 -8.76 4.76
CA VAL A 38 -23.40 -8.24 3.38
C VAL A 38 -22.01 -7.66 3.15
N VAL A 39 -21.43 -7.04 4.18
CA VAL A 39 -20.04 -6.58 4.17
C VAL A 39 -19.30 -7.28 5.30
N GLU A 40 -18.41 -8.18 4.94
CA GLU A 40 -17.52 -8.84 5.89
C GLU A 40 -16.44 -7.87 6.37
N ARG A 41 -16.31 -7.70 7.70
CA ARG A 41 -15.37 -6.73 8.29
C ARG A 41 -14.50 -7.41 9.34
N ILE A 42 -13.22 -7.01 9.37
CA ILE A 42 -12.30 -7.29 10.47
C ILE A 42 -11.84 -5.94 11.02
N ASN A 43 -12.18 -5.67 12.28
CA ASN A 43 -11.81 -4.43 12.97
C ASN A 43 -10.99 -4.73 14.23
N GLY A 44 -10.15 -3.79 14.64
CA GLY A 44 -9.40 -3.89 15.88
C GLY A 44 -8.86 -2.54 16.30
N THR A 45 -8.69 -2.34 17.60
CA THR A 45 -8.06 -1.14 18.15
C THR A 45 -6.87 -1.55 18.99
N GLY A 46 -5.75 -0.85 18.81
CA GLY A 46 -4.52 -1.08 19.56
C GLY A 46 -3.38 -1.55 18.66
N PRO A 47 -2.15 -1.55 19.21
CA PRO A 47 -0.95 -1.91 18.47
C PRO A 47 -0.85 -3.43 18.30
N ILE A 48 -0.97 -3.91 17.06
CA ILE A 48 -0.68 -5.30 16.73
C ILE A 48 0.85 -5.44 16.65
N ARG A 49 1.48 -6.15 17.60
CA ARG A 49 2.96 -6.25 17.73
C ARG A 49 3.55 -7.50 17.08
N ILE A 50 2.71 -8.27 16.38
CA ILE A 50 3.12 -9.45 15.64
C ILE A 50 2.66 -9.32 14.20
N ASP A 51 3.40 -9.94 13.29
CA ASP A 51 2.99 -10.02 11.90
C ASP A 51 1.76 -10.93 11.77
N ILE A 52 0.72 -10.39 11.13
CA ILE A 52 -0.49 -11.10 10.76
C ILE A 52 -0.76 -10.97 9.26
N TYR A 53 -1.30 -12.03 8.69
CA TYR A 53 -1.57 -12.15 7.26
C TYR A 53 -3.07 -12.29 7.04
N VAL A 54 -3.66 -11.28 6.41
CA VAL A 54 -5.05 -11.31 5.94
C VAL A 54 -5.07 -12.06 4.62
N HIS A 55 -5.82 -13.15 4.56
CA HIS A 55 -6.02 -13.96 3.36
C HIS A 55 -7.50 -13.92 3.00
N VAL A 56 -7.78 -13.89 1.70
CA VAL A 56 -9.15 -13.95 1.18
C VAL A 56 -9.35 -15.29 0.50
N LEU A 57 -10.43 -15.97 0.87
CA LEU A 57 -10.87 -17.19 0.23
C LEU A 57 -11.95 -16.82 -0.79
N SER A 58 -11.66 -17.02 -2.08
CA SER A 58 -12.64 -16.92 -3.15
C SER A 58 -12.89 -18.31 -3.73
N VAL A 59 -14.15 -18.73 -3.82
CA VAL A 59 -14.54 -20.07 -4.30
C VAL A 59 -15.50 -19.92 -5.48
N GLY A 60 -15.26 -20.68 -6.55
CA GLY A 60 -16.11 -20.71 -7.73
C GLY A 60 -15.83 -19.60 -8.73
N ASN A 61 -16.73 -19.43 -9.69
CA ASN A 61 -16.60 -18.46 -10.79
C ASN A 61 -17.24 -17.12 -10.42
N LEU A 62 -16.89 -16.61 -9.24
CA LEU A 62 -17.41 -15.36 -8.71
C LEU A 62 -16.61 -14.17 -9.25
N LEU A 63 -17.25 -13.00 -9.26
CA LEU A 63 -16.55 -11.73 -9.47
C LEU A 63 -15.43 -11.59 -8.42
N PRO A 64 -14.29 -10.99 -8.78
CA PRO A 64 -13.23 -10.71 -7.82
C PRO A 64 -13.80 -9.97 -6.59
N PRO A 65 -13.42 -10.37 -5.36
CA PRO A 65 -13.91 -9.74 -4.16
C PRO A 65 -13.47 -8.27 -4.09
N ASP A 66 -14.39 -7.39 -3.73
CA ASP A 66 -14.11 -5.97 -3.48
C ASP A 66 -13.53 -5.83 -2.06
N ILE A 67 -12.26 -5.42 -1.97
CA ILE A 67 -11.49 -5.40 -0.73
C ILE A 67 -10.91 -4.02 -0.52
N SER A 68 -11.29 -3.38 0.58
CA SER A 68 -10.73 -2.11 1.06
C SER A 68 -10.17 -2.29 2.47
N TYR A 69 -9.00 -1.70 2.75
CA TYR A 69 -8.40 -1.75 4.08
C TYR A 69 -7.79 -0.39 4.46
N GLU A 70 -7.79 -0.11 5.76
CA GLU A 70 -7.18 1.07 6.34
C GLU A 70 -6.55 0.69 7.68
N TYR A 71 -5.40 1.27 7.99
CA TYR A 71 -4.70 1.06 9.26
C TYR A 71 -3.85 2.28 9.60
N MET A 72 -3.51 2.40 10.88
CA MET A 72 -2.60 3.42 11.39
C MET A 72 -1.20 2.82 11.54
N THR A 73 -0.18 3.59 11.18
CA THR A 73 1.22 3.30 11.51
C THR A 73 1.68 4.24 12.62
N ALA A 74 2.65 3.80 13.43
CA ALA A 74 3.27 4.68 14.41
C ALA A 74 3.98 5.83 13.68
N VAL A 75 3.71 7.06 14.11
CA VAL A 75 4.48 8.22 13.64
C VAL A 75 5.86 8.14 14.30
N GLU A 76 6.88 7.81 13.53
CA GLU A 76 8.26 7.82 14.04
C GLU A 76 8.59 9.22 14.58
N SER A 77 8.95 9.29 15.86
CA SER A 77 9.45 10.54 16.45
C SER A 77 10.77 10.92 15.76
N PRO A 78 11.01 12.20 15.44
CA PRO A 78 12.26 12.65 14.80
C PRO A 78 13.52 12.22 15.57
N SER A 79 13.39 11.92 16.87
CA SER A 79 14.44 11.53 17.80
C SER A 79 14.83 10.05 17.83
N SER A 80 14.05 9.14 17.21
CA SER A 80 14.36 7.71 17.13
C SER A 80 15.00 7.29 15.80
N ARG A 81 15.30 8.26 14.92
CA ARG A 81 15.99 8.00 13.65
C ARG A 81 17.46 7.71 13.95
N ASN A 82 17.84 6.45 13.78
CA ASN A 82 19.23 6.13 13.45
C ASN A 82 19.54 6.89 12.14
N PRO A 83 20.52 7.81 12.11
CA PRO A 83 20.85 8.59 10.90
C PRO A 83 21.29 7.73 9.70
N SER A 84 21.48 6.43 9.93
CA SER A 84 22.07 5.44 9.04
C SER A 84 21.05 4.61 8.23
N LEU A 85 19.74 4.68 8.51
CA LEU A 85 18.70 4.12 7.64
C LEU A 85 17.94 5.26 6.96
N ASN A 86 18.41 5.62 5.77
CA ASN A 86 17.69 6.57 4.92
C ASN A 86 16.42 5.86 4.39
N ASN A 87 15.34 5.87 5.19
CA ASN A 87 14.05 5.26 4.86
C ASN A 87 13.36 5.94 3.66
N TYR A 88 13.99 6.96 3.07
CA TYR A 88 13.47 7.69 1.92
C TYR A 88 14.37 7.49 0.71
N GLN A 89 13.76 7.16 -0.43
CA GLN A 89 14.47 6.93 -1.68
C GLN A 89 13.76 7.61 -2.85
N TRP A 90 14.55 8.20 -3.75
CA TRP A 90 14.03 8.64 -5.04
C TRP A 90 13.58 7.45 -5.89
N ARG A 91 12.35 7.51 -6.40
CA ARG A 91 11.82 6.55 -7.36
C ARG A 91 11.32 7.29 -8.59
N VAL A 92 11.56 6.70 -9.76
CA VAL A 92 10.99 7.16 -11.01
C VAL A 92 9.52 6.77 -11.02
N GLY A 93 8.63 7.76 -11.10
CA GLY A 93 7.19 7.56 -11.16
C GLY A 93 6.76 6.96 -12.48
N GLU A 94 5.60 6.31 -12.51
CA GLU A 94 5.06 5.71 -13.73
C GLU A 94 4.45 6.76 -14.67
N GLN A 95 4.09 7.92 -14.12
CA GLN A 95 3.43 9.00 -14.85
C GLN A 95 4.43 9.89 -15.57
N TRP A 96 4.02 10.30 -16.78
CA TRP A 96 4.69 11.33 -17.56
C TRP A 96 3.95 12.65 -17.40
N THR A 97 4.68 13.76 -17.42
CA THR A 97 4.07 15.09 -17.47
C THR A 97 3.21 15.24 -18.72
N LYS A 98 2.30 16.21 -18.69
CA LYS A 98 1.61 16.65 -19.90
C LYS A 98 2.64 17.08 -20.95
N CYS A 99 2.33 16.82 -22.22
CA CYS A 99 3.15 17.28 -23.33
C CYS A 99 3.25 18.81 -23.28
N ASP A 100 4.48 19.34 -23.34
CA ASP A 100 4.76 20.77 -23.28
C ASP A 100 4.22 21.55 -24.48
N ARG A 101 3.93 20.85 -25.59
CA ARG A 101 3.43 21.41 -26.84
C ARG A 101 2.32 20.58 -27.43
N VAL A 102 1.44 21.26 -28.17
CA VAL A 102 0.37 20.61 -28.92
C VAL A 102 0.94 19.73 -30.05
N CYS A 103 2.08 20.11 -30.63
CA CYS A 103 2.79 19.33 -31.65
C CYS A 103 4.28 19.28 -31.42
N GLN A 104 4.88 18.12 -31.71
CA GLN A 104 6.33 17.86 -31.64
C GLN A 104 6.91 18.34 -30.31
N GLY A 105 6.26 17.93 -29.22
CA GLY A 105 6.62 18.32 -27.86
C GLY A 105 7.49 17.30 -27.16
N THR A 106 7.81 17.60 -25.91
CA THR A 106 8.49 16.73 -24.98
C THR A 106 7.69 16.56 -23.70
N GLN A 107 7.84 15.39 -23.09
CA GLN A 107 7.30 15.08 -21.77
C GLN A 107 8.40 14.40 -20.94
N THR A 108 8.35 14.64 -19.64
CA THR A 108 9.36 14.19 -18.69
C THR A 108 8.70 13.27 -17.68
N GLN A 109 9.40 12.23 -17.25
CA GLN A 109 8.91 11.30 -16.25
C GLN A 109 9.09 11.90 -14.84
N GLU A 110 8.07 11.78 -14.00
CA GLU A 110 8.13 12.33 -12.64
C GLU A 110 9.11 11.53 -11.75
N ILE A 111 9.75 12.22 -10.81
CA ILE A 111 10.59 11.61 -9.78
C ILE A 111 9.99 11.94 -8.43
N LEU A 112 9.63 10.90 -7.69
CA LEU A 112 8.96 11.00 -6.40
C LEU A 112 9.91 10.57 -5.28
N CYS A 113 9.91 11.31 -4.17
CA CYS A 113 10.52 10.83 -2.94
C CYS A 113 9.57 9.81 -2.29
N MET A 114 10.01 8.57 -2.13
CA MET A 114 9.20 7.48 -1.59
C MET A 114 9.69 7.12 -0.19
N ASP A 115 8.77 6.97 0.74
CA ASP A 115 9.03 6.31 2.03
C ASP A 115 9.03 4.79 1.83
N LEU A 116 10.16 4.14 2.11
CA LEU A 116 10.35 2.70 1.95
C LEU A 116 9.53 1.88 2.96
N SER A 117 9.13 2.49 4.09
CA SER A 117 8.33 1.81 5.12
C SER A 117 6.85 1.73 4.75
N THR A 118 6.31 2.81 4.17
CA THR A 118 4.89 2.92 3.80
C THR A 118 4.63 2.72 2.30
N ASN A 119 5.69 2.71 1.49
CA ASN A 119 5.65 2.72 0.02
C ASN A 119 4.77 3.85 -0.55
N ARG A 120 4.75 5.01 0.11
CA ARG A 120 3.98 6.20 -0.29
C ARG A 120 4.89 7.36 -0.70
N PRO A 121 4.43 8.22 -1.63
CA PRO A 121 5.14 9.45 -1.95
C PRO A 121 5.10 10.42 -0.77
N THR A 122 6.21 11.12 -0.55
CA THR A 122 6.40 12.09 0.52
C THR A 122 7.07 13.36 -0.01
N HIS A 123 7.37 14.30 0.88
CA HIS A 123 8.00 15.56 0.50
C HIS A 123 9.47 15.38 0.06
N ASP A 124 9.84 16.01 -1.04
CA ASP A 124 11.16 15.91 -1.69
C ASP A 124 12.36 16.17 -0.75
N SER A 125 12.19 17.00 0.28
CA SER A 125 13.25 17.34 1.24
C SER A 125 13.72 16.16 2.10
N LEU A 126 12.93 15.08 2.18
CA LEU A 126 13.28 13.90 2.96
C LEU A 126 14.26 12.99 2.21
N CYS A 127 14.30 13.05 0.88
CA CYS A 127 15.25 12.34 0.06
C CYS A 127 16.55 13.14 -0.08
N THR A 128 17.52 12.85 0.79
CA THR A 128 18.81 13.55 0.86
C THR A 128 19.83 13.06 -0.18
N ALA A 129 19.62 11.88 -0.74
CA ALA A 129 20.45 11.35 -1.81
C ALA A 129 20.35 12.20 -3.08
N ARG A 130 21.35 12.10 -3.96
CA ARG A 130 21.32 12.79 -5.26
C ARG A 130 20.07 12.39 -6.04
N ARG A 131 19.29 13.39 -6.46
CA ARG A 131 18.10 13.16 -7.30
C ARG A 131 18.53 12.53 -8.62
N PRO A 132 17.91 11.40 -9.04
CA PRO A 132 18.24 10.75 -10.30
C PRO A 132 17.88 11.64 -11.49
N GLN A 133 18.43 11.30 -12.66
CA GLN A 133 18.10 12.01 -13.89
C GLN A 133 16.70 11.64 -14.35
N THR A 134 15.93 12.63 -14.78
CA THR A 134 14.59 12.43 -15.34
C THR A 134 14.67 11.89 -16.76
N ASN A 135 13.88 10.86 -17.06
CA ASN A 135 13.69 10.40 -18.43
C ASN A 135 12.85 11.42 -19.21
N THR A 136 13.21 11.68 -20.47
CA THR A 136 12.47 12.58 -21.36
C THR A 136 12.16 11.84 -22.67
N ARG A 137 10.95 12.04 -23.20
CA ARG A 137 10.54 11.47 -24.49
C ARG A 137 9.76 12.48 -25.30
N MET A 138 9.74 12.30 -26.62
CA MET A 138 8.87 13.09 -27.49
C MET A 138 7.39 12.73 -27.29
N CYS A 139 6.51 13.69 -27.56
CA CYS A 139 5.06 13.53 -27.56
C CYS A 139 4.44 14.33 -28.70
N ASN A 140 3.23 13.95 -29.11
CA ASN A 140 2.49 14.57 -30.20
C ASN A 140 3.32 14.66 -31.50
N ILE A 141 3.99 13.56 -31.86
CA ILE A 141 4.90 13.50 -33.02
C ILE A 141 4.15 13.46 -34.36
N ASP A 142 2.90 12.97 -34.36
CA ASP A 142 2.07 12.83 -35.56
C ASP A 142 1.26 14.09 -35.86
N CYS A 143 1.92 15.25 -35.86
CA CYS A 143 1.29 16.50 -36.30
C CYS A 143 2.30 17.56 -36.77
N PHE A 144 1.77 18.52 -37.52
CA PHE A 144 2.53 19.62 -38.11
C PHE A 144 1.86 20.95 -37.76
N THR A 145 2.63 21.88 -37.24
CA THR A 145 2.21 23.27 -37.13
C THR A 145 2.17 23.89 -38.53
N LYS A 146 1.02 24.44 -38.92
CA LYS A 146 0.90 25.24 -40.15
C LYS A 146 1.66 26.56 -40.04
#